data_AF-A0A836X042-F1
#
_entry.id   AF-A0A836X042-F1
#
_cell.length_a   1.000
_cell.length_b   1.000
_cell.length_c   1.000
_cell.angle_alpha   90.00
_cell.angle_beta   90.00
_cell.angle_gamma   90.00
#
_symmetry.space_group_name_H-M   'P 1'
#
loop_
_entity.id
_entity.type
_entity.pdbx_description
1 polymer ?
#
loop_
_entity_poly.entity_id
_entity_poly.type
_entity_poly.pdbx_seq_one_letter_code
_entity_poly.pdbx_strand_id
1 'polypeptide(L)'
;MRRPVPEQDGRYGFHRGINPAYNHTENGLYHFSFVKALTNLTDLGPEDGGTTVIAGTHKVQTDVPQDGIIAAALEDPSMIHQVEAPAGSTLLFYESLIHAAGIIKSDMDRLLILGGYMPTMFQAWMGYDPDPDFAATVSDEHRALLTGESKFNWPRKRRDLAVAMETV
;
A
#
# COMPACT_ATOMS: atom_id res chain seq x y z
N MET A 1 -8.17 -24.79 -13.08
CA MET A 1 -7.39 -25.55 -12.08
C MET A 1 -6.73 -24.51 -11.16
N ARG A 2 -7.10 -24.42 -9.88
CA ARG A 2 -6.35 -23.57 -8.93
C ARG A 2 -4.92 -24.05 -8.89
N ARG A 3 -3.95 -23.15 -8.99
CA ARG A 3 -2.56 -23.49 -8.69
C ARG A 3 -2.55 -23.93 -7.21
N PRO A 4 -2.00 -25.11 -6.87
CA PRO A 4 -1.83 -25.49 -5.48
C PRO A 4 -1.06 -24.38 -4.77
N VAL A 5 -1.66 -23.80 -3.73
CA VAL A 5 -0.96 -22.84 -2.89
C VAL A 5 0.00 -23.68 -2.05
N PRO A 6 1.32 -23.39 -2.06
CA PRO A 6 2.25 -24.03 -1.14
C PRO A 6 1.73 -23.90 0.29
N GLU A 7 1.94 -24.92 1.11
CA GLU A 7 1.66 -24.84 2.53
C GLU A 7 2.37 -23.59 3.08
N GLN A 8 1.59 -22.61 3.54
CA GLN A 8 2.17 -21.42 4.17
C GLN A 8 2.77 -21.88 5.50
N ASP A 9 4.01 -21.49 5.78
CA ASP A 9 4.71 -21.86 7.02
C ASP A 9 4.10 -21.22 8.28
N GLY A 10 2.98 -20.51 8.13
CA GLY A 10 2.27 -19.80 9.19
C GLY A 10 3.01 -18.57 9.71
N ARG A 11 4.01 -18.06 8.99
CA ARG A 11 4.80 -16.89 9.40
C ARG A 11 4.49 -15.66 8.56
N TYR A 12 4.57 -14.49 9.19
CA TYR A 12 4.45 -13.23 8.49
C TYR A 12 5.70 -12.97 7.64
N GLY A 13 5.49 -12.74 6.34
CA GLY A 13 6.51 -12.19 5.43
C GLY A 13 6.59 -10.66 5.54
N PHE A 14 6.88 -10.12 6.73
CA PHE A 14 6.95 -8.68 6.95
C PHE A 14 8.05 -8.04 6.09
N HIS A 15 7.67 -6.99 5.36
CA HIS A 15 8.56 -6.22 4.50
C HIS A 15 8.08 -4.78 4.36
N ARG A 16 8.94 -3.91 3.83
CA ARG A 16 8.56 -2.63 3.22
C ARG A 16 8.85 -2.71 1.73
N GLY A 17 8.01 -2.12 0.88
CA GLY A 17 8.25 -2.17 -0.57
C GLY A 17 9.24 -1.12 -1.05
N ILE A 18 9.40 -0.02 -0.31
CA ILE A 18 10.32 1.06 -0.66
C ILE A 18 10.98 1.67 0.58
N ASN A 19 12.17 2.23 0.37
CA ASN A 19 12.95 2.88 1.41
C ASN A 19 12.19 4.11 1.98
N PRO A 20 12.01 4.25 3.31
CA PRO A 20 11.36 5.43 3.89
C PRO A 20 12.12 6.73 3.63
N ALA A 21 13.39 6.70 3.22
CA ALA A 21 14.18 7.89 2.89
C ALA A 21 13.62 8.72 1.72
N TYR A 22 12.69 8.17 0.92
CA TYR A 22 11.96 8.94 -0.10
C TYR A 22 10.83 9.83 0.47
N ASN A 23 10.85 10.08 1.78
CA ASN A 23 9.94 11.00 2.43
C ASN A 23 10.46 12.44 2.38
N HIS A 24 9.56 13.38 2.62
CA HIS A 24 9.94 14.75 2.96
C HIS A 24 8.86 15.37 3.85
N THR A 25 9.24 16.46 4.52
CA THR A 25 8.29 17.28 5.29
C THR A 25 8.21 18.66 4.66
N GLU A 26 7.00 19.09 4.33
CA GLU A 26 6.70 20.42 3.80
C GLU A 26 5.34 20.83 4.39
N ASN A 27 5.20 22.09 4.79
CA ASN A 27 3.94 22.67 5.28
C ASN A 27 3.34 21.95 6.51
N GLY A 28 4.20 21.46 7.39
CA GLY A 28 3.81 20.70 8.60
C GLY A 28 3.27 19.30 8.31
N LEU A 29 3.36 18.82 7.08
CA LEU A 29 2.87 17.51 6.65
C LEU A 29 4.04 16.57 6.32
N TYR A 30 3.89 15.30 6.70
CA TYR A 30 4.75 14.22 6.24
C TYR A 30 4.22 13.75 4.88
N HIS A 31 5.11 13.67 3.89
CA HIS A 31 4.78 13.27 2.53
C HIS A 31 5.61 12.08 2.11
N PHE A 32 5.00 11.18 1.34
CA PHE A 32 5.67 10.03 0.77
C PHE A 32 5.13 9.75 -0.64
N SER A 33 6.03 9.44 -1.57
CA SER A 33 5.72 9.38 -2.99
C SER A 33 5.11 8.06 -3.46
N PHE A 34 4.90 7.10 -2.56
CA PHE A 34 4.33 5.81 -2.96
C PHE A 34 3.31 5.33 -1.93
N VAL A 35 2.04 5.27 -2.35
CA VAL A 35 0.97 4.64 -1.58
C VAL A 35 0.48 3.39 -2.29
N LYS A 36 0.02 2.42 -1.51
CA LYS A 36 -0.80 1.32 -2.00
C LYS A 36 -2.23 1.47 -1.52
N ALA A 37 -3.18 1.17 -2.40
CA ALA A 37 -4.58 0.98 -2.09
C ALA A 37 -4.93 -0.50 -2.29
N LEU A 38 -5.37 -1.16 -1.22
CA LEU A 38 -5.80 -2.56 -1.24
C LEU A 38 -7.30 -2.59 -0.98
N THR A 39 -8.08 -2.85 -2.03
CA THR A 39 -9.54 -2.97 -1.96
C THR A 39 -9.92 -4.43 -1.82
N ASN A 40 -10.52 -4.78 -0.70
CA ASN A 40 -10.93 -6.16 -0.42
C ASN A 40 -12.21 -6.47 -1.20
N LEU A 41 -12.22 -7.60 -1.92
CA LEU A 41 -13.40 -8.09 -2.67
C LEU A 41 -14.18 -9.16 -1.91
N THR A 42 -13.66 -9.58 -0.77
CA THR A 42 -14.30 -10.48 0.20
C THR A 42 -14.28 -9.83 1.57
N ASP A 43 -15.17 -10.28 2.46
CA ASP A 43 -15.09 -9.90 3.87
C ASP A 43 -13.77 -10.39 4.47
N LEU A 44 -13.22 -9.61 5.38
CA LEU A 44 -12.05 -9.95 6.18
C LEU A 44 -12.44 -10.01 7.66
N GLY A 45 -12.64 -11.23 8.16
CA GLY A 45 -12.69 -11.53 9.57
C GLY A 45 -11.30 -11.77 10.18
N PRO A 46 -11.24 -12.07 11.49
CA PRO A 46 -9.98 -12.25 12.22
C PRO A 46 -9.12 -13.41 11.70
N GLU A 47 -9.75 -14.41 11.05
CA GLU A 47 -9.07 -15.62 10.56
C GLU A 47 -8.86 -15.63 9.03
N ASP A 48 -9.35 -14.61 8.33
CA ASP A 48 -9.27 -14.51 6.86
C ASP A 48 -7.94 -13.89 6.39
N GLY A 49 -7.04 -13.63 7.33
CA GLY A 49 -5.69 -13.14 7.08
C GLY A 49 -5.68 -11.83 6.33
N GLY A 50 -6.40 -10.79 6.79
CA GLY A 50 -6.33 -9.45 6.19
C GLY A 50 -4.90 -8.89 6.11
N THR A 51 -4.67 -7.81 5.35
CA THR A 51 -3.34 -7.17 5.35
C THR A 51 -2.91 -6.85 6.79
N THR A 52 -1.70 -7.28 7.16
CA THR A 52 -1.16 -7.13 8.51
C THR A 52 -0.03 -6.12 8.49
N VAL A 53 -0.01 -5.20 9.45
CA VAL A 53 0.94 -4.08 9.50
C VAL A 53 1.56 -3.95 10.88
N ILE A 54 2.78 -3.41 10.94
CA ILE A 54 3.35 -2.89 12.18
C ILE A 54 3.12 -1.38 12.19
N ALA A 55 2.19 -0.92 13.03
CA ALA A 55 1.70 0.46 12.97
C ALA A 55 2.82 1.49 13.21
N GLY A 56 2.73 2.65 12.55
CA GLY A 56 3.68 3.76 12.71
C GLY A 56 5.04 3.58 12.02
N THR A 57 5.40 2.37 11.58
CA THR A 57 6.73 2.07 11.00
C THR A 57 7.04 2.83 9.71
N HIS A 58 6.04 3.37 9.02
CA HIS A 58 6.21 4.22 7.84
C HIS A 58 7.05 5.49 8.10
N LYS A 59 7.18 5.92 9.36
CA LYS A 59 8.01 7.08 9.78
C LYS A 59 9.35 6.69 10.40
N VAL A 60 9.61 5.39 10.60
CA VAL A 60 10.86 4.92 11.17
C VAL A 60 11.96 5.00 10.10
N GLN A 61 13.06 5.65 10.46
CA GLN A 61 14.19 5.90 9.57
C GLN A 61 14.96 4.61 9.25
N THR A 62 15.79 4.64 8.20
CA THR A 62 16.53 3.45 7.72
C THR A 62 17.72 3.04 8.56
N ASP A 63 18.18 3.90 9.47
CA ASP A 63 19.22 3.58 10.44
C ASP A 63 18.76 2.55 11.48
N VAL A 64 17.44 2.40 11.68
CA VAL A 64 16.86 1.33 12.49
C VAL A 64 16.74 0.05 11.65
N PRO A 65 17.44 -1.05 12.01
CA PRO A 65 17.37 -2.30 11.25
C PRO A 65 15.94 -2.87 11.22
N GLN A 66 15.45 -3.21 10.02
CA GLN A 66 14.10 -3.75 9.84
C GLN A 66 13.86 -5.02 10.67
N ASP A 67 14.82 -5.94 10.71
CA ASP A 67 14.68 -7.20 11.46
C ASP A 67 14.55 -6.95 12.96
N GLY A 68 15.17 -5.89 13.49
CA GLY A 68 15.00 -5.48 14.89
C GLY A 68 13.59 -4.96 15.17
N ILE A 69 13.01 -4.19 14.24
CA ILE A 69 11.62 -3.72 14.36
C ILE A 69 10.65 -4.91 14.32
N ILE A 70 10.88 -5.86 13.40
CA ILE A 70 10.06 -7.07 13.28
C ILE A 70 10.19 -7.93 14.54
N ALA A 71 11.41 -8.15 15.05
CA ALA A 71 11.62 -8.91 16.27
C ALA A 71 10.89 -8.29 17.47
N ALA A 72 11.00 -6.97 17.65
CA ALA A 72 10.27 -6.26 18.70
C ALA A 72 8.74 -6.42 18.55
N ALA A 73 8.20 -6.32 17.33
CA ALA A 73 6.78 -6.51 17.07
C ALA A 73 6.30 -7.95 17.30
N LEU A 74 7.16 -8.96 17.10
CA LEU A 74 6.85 -10.35 17.40
C LEU A 74 6.92 -10.65 18.90
N GLU A 75 7.78 -9.95 19.65
CA GLU A 75 7.85 -10.02 21.11
C GLU A 75 6.65 -9.35 21.79
N ASP A 76 6.16 -8.24 21.23
CA ASP A 76 4.91 -7.58 21.64
C ASP A 76 3.93 -7.46 20.46
N PRO A 77 3.09 -8.49 20.25
CA PRO A 77 2.13 -8.53 19.15
C PRO A 77 1.07 -7.43 19.19
N SER A 78 0.95 -6.64 20.26
CA SER A 78 0.04 -5.49 20.30
C SER A 78 0.40 -4.40 19.27
N MET A 79 1.65 -4.41 18.78
CA MET A 79 2.12 -3.55 17.69
C MET A 79 1.69 -4.02 16.29
N ILE A 80 1.22 -5.26 16.19
CA ILE A 80 0.82 -5.90 14.94
C ILE A 80 -0.70 -5.77 14.79
N HIS A 81 -1.14 -5.16 13.71
CA HIS A 81 -2.55 -4.96 13.42
C HIS A 81 -2.93 -5.63 12.12
N GLN A 82 -3.95 -6.49 12.17
CA GLN A 82 -4.57 -7.07 10.98
C GLN A 82 -5.80 -6.24 10.60
N VAL A 83 -5.99 -6.02 9.30
CA VAL A 83 -7.22 -5.40 8.81
C VAL A 83 -8.37 -6.40 8.88
N GLU A 84 -9.41 -6.03 9.61
CA GLU A 84 -10.73 -6.66 9.59
C GLU A 84 -11.73 -5.66 9.02
N ALA A 85 -12.40 -6.02 7.94
CA ALA A 85 -13.25 -5.09 7.19
C ALA A 85 -14.22 -5.81 6.25
N PRO A 86 -15.39 -5.24 5.95
CA PRO A 86 -16.30 -5.80 4.96
C PRO A 86 -15.75 -5.66 3.53
N ALA A 87 -16.24 -6.50 2.63
CA ALA A 87 -15.99 -6.39 1.19
C ALA A 87 -16.30 -4.97 0.68
N GLY A 88 -15.46 -4.47 -0.22
CA GLY A 88 -15.50 -3.10 -0.73
C GLY A 88 -14.67 -2.10 0.08
N SER A 89 -14.17 -2.48 1.26
CA SER A 89 -13.28 -1.61 2.04
C SER A 89 -11.89 -1.51 1.41
N THR A 90 -11.32 -0.30 1.40
CA THR A 90 -9.97 -0.02 0.89
C THR A 90 -9.03 0.39 2.01
N LEU A 91 -7.94 -0.34 2.20
CA LEU A 91 -6.80 0.09 3.01
C LEU A 91 -5.87 0.95 2.15
N LEU A 92 -5.61 2.18 2.57
CA LEU A 92 -4.59 3.06 1.98
C LEU A 92 -3.41 3.22 2.94
N PHE A 93 -2.19 2.96 2.47
CA PHE A 93 -0.98 3.11 3.30
C PHE A 93 0.24 3.51 2.48
N TYR A 94 1.24 4.12 3.13
CA TYR A 94 2.54 4.38 2.51
C TYR A 94 3.33 3.09 2.37
N GLU A 95 3.96 2.89 1.22
CA GLU A 95 4.70 1.66 0.93
C GLU A 95 5.98 1.47 1.77
N SER A 96 6.36 2.51 2.54
CA SER A 96 7.36 2.43 3.61
C SER A 96 6.88 1.75 4.89
N LEU A 97 5.57 1.54 5.06
CA LEU A 97 4.99 0.81 6.20
C LEU A 97 5.42 -0.65 6.14
N ILE A 98 5.91 -1.19 7.26
CA ILE A 98 6.19 -2.63 7.34
C ILE A 98 4.84 -3.37 7.37
N HIS A 99 4.64 -4.24 6.38
CA HIS A 99 3.41 -4.98 6.19
C HIS A 99 3.67 -6.39 5.66
N ALA A 100 2.65 -7.23 5.77
CA ALA A 100 2.62 -8.60 5.26
C ALA A 100 1.21 -8.93 4.78
N ALA A 101 1.09 -9.99 3.97
CA ALA A 101 -0.17 -10.70 3.92
C ALA A 101 -0.44 -11.31 5.32
N GLY A 102 -1.65 -11.14 5.84
CA GLY A 102 -2.07 -11.88 7.03
C GLY A 102 -2.10 -13.38 6.77
N ILE A 103 -2.04 -14.13 7.87
CA ILE A 103 -2.07 -15.59 7.85
C ILE A 103 -3.54 -16.02 7.71
N ILE A 104 -3.87 -16.72 6.62
CA ILE A 104 -5.21 -17.25 6.40
C ILE A 104 -5.34 -18.55 7.20
N LYS A 105 -6.30 -18.57 8.12
CA LYS A 105 -6.63 -19.74 8.96
C LYS A 105 -8.04 -20.25 8.68
N SER A 106 -8.86 -19.49 7.98
CA SER A 106 -10.17 -19.91 7.50
C SER A 106 -10.06 -20.73 6.21
N ASP A 107 -11.16 -21.38 5.83
CA ASP A 107 -11.30 -22.10 4.55
C ASP A 107 -11.71 -21.17 3.38
N MET A 108 -11.67 -19.85 3.59
CA MET A 108 -12.14 -18.85 2.63
C MET A 108 -11.02 -18.34 1.74
N ASP A 109 -11.34 -18.06 0.48
CA ASP A 109 -10.43 -17.34 -0.40
C ASP A 109 -10.48 -15.85 -0.11
N ARG A 110 -9.31 -15.28 0.16
CA ARG A 110 -9.14 -13.83 0.26
C ARG A 110 -8.86 -13.23 -1.12
N LEU A 111 -9.78 -12.44 -1.65
CA LEU A 111 -9.60 -11.73 -2.92
C LEU A 111 -9.50 -10.23 -2.71
N LEU A 112 -8.55 -9.58 -3.39
CA LEU A 112 -8.35 -8.13 -3.32
C LEU A 112 -7.84 -7.57 -4.65
N ILE A 113 -8.05 -6.27 -4.85
CA ILE A 113 -7.40 -5.47 -5.89
C ILE A 113 -6.32 -4.65 -5.22
N LEU A 114 -5.08 -4.75 -5.72
CA LEU A 114 -3.94 -3.97 -5.26
C LEU A 114 -3.58 -2.95 -6.33
N GLY A 115 -3.67 -1.66 -5.98
CA GLY A 115 -3.21 -0.55 -6.79
C GLY A 115 -2.02 0.16 -6.13
N GLY A 116 -0.95 0.37 -6.89
CA GLY A 116 0.18 1.20 -6.48
C GLY A 116 0.11 2.57 -7.14
N TYR A 117 0.21 3.65 -6.37
CA TYR A 117 0.13 5.02 -6.88
C TYR A 117 1.41 5.79 -6.56
N MET A 118 2.01 6.34 -7.61
CA MET A 118 3.19 7.18 -7.54
C MET A 118 2.96 8.47 -8.36
N PRO A 119 3.69 9.55 -8.08
CA PRO A 119 3.72 10.73 -8.94
C PRO A 119 4.07 10.37 -10.40
N THR A 120 3.51 11.10 -11.36
CA THR A 120 3.55 10.76 -12.79
C THR A 120 4.94 10.75 -13.43
N MET A 121 5.96 11.33 -12.77
CA MET A 121 7.36 11.24 -13.21
C MET A 121 8.02 9.90 -12.92
N PHE A 122 7.42 9.06 -12.06
CA PHE A 122 7.85 7.69 -11.85
C PHE A 122 7.31 6.77 -12.94
N GLN A 123 8.05 5.70 -13.23
CA GLN A 123 7.65 4.67 -14.19
C GLN A 123 6.90 3.56 -13.46
N ALA A 124 6.03 2.87 -14.19
CA ALA A 124 5.43 1.64 -13.70
C ALA A 124 6.51 0.58 -13.43
N TRP A 125 6.17 -0.42 -12.62
CA TRP A 125 7.05 -1.57 -12.43
C TRP A 125 7.26 -2.31 -13.75
N MET A 126 8.37 -3.03 -13.90
CA MET A 126 8.71 -3.73 -15.14
C MET A 126 7.58 -4.64 -15.60
N GLY A 127 7.05 -4.39 -16.81
CA GLY A 127 5.96 -5.17 -17.40
C GLY A 127 4.55 -4.79 -16.91
N TYR A 128 4.40 -3.67 -16.19
CA TYR A 128 3.11 -3.10 -15.76
C TYR A 128 2.72 -1.88 -16.58
N ASP A 129 3.36 -1.64 -17.73
CA ASP A 129 2.96 -0.60 -18.65
C ASP A 129 1.49 -0.80 -19.09
N PRO A 130 0.67 0.26 -19.13
CA PRO A 130 -0.69 0.14 -19.60
C PRO A 130 -0.69 -0.28 -21.07
N ASP A 131 -1.58 -1.22 -21.40
CA ASP A 131 -1.82 -1.60 -22.79
C ASP A 131 -2.25 -0.35 -23.58
N PRO A 132 -1.55 0.00 -24.68
CA PRO A 132 -1.81 1.23 -25.41
C PRO A 132 -3.18 1.24 -26.10
N ASP A 133 -3.66 0.08 -26.55
CA ASP A 133 -4.96 -0.04 -27.20
C ASP A 133 -6.07 0.13 -26.15
N PHE A 134 -5.92 -0.44 -24.96
CA PHE A 134 -6.85 -0.22 -23.85
C PHE A 134 -6.85 1.24 -23.38
N ALA A 135 -5.66 1.85 -23.23
CA ALA A 135 -5.53 3.23 -22.78
C ALA A 135 -6.21 4.24 -23.75
N ALA A 136 -6.33 3.89 -25.03
CA ALA A 136 -7.06 4.70 -26.02
C ALA A 136 -8.59 4.61 -25.87
N THR A 137 -9.12 3.64 -25.14
CA THR A 137 -10.58 3.44 -24.95
C THR A 137 -11.17 4.18 -23.75
N VAL A 138 -10.33 4.62 -22.81
CA VAL A 138 -10.77 5.26 -21.56
C VAL A 138 -10.80 6.78 -21.69
N SER A 139 -11.45 7.46 -20.74
CA SER A 139 -11.45 8.93 -20.67
C SER A 139 -10.04 9.49 -20.50
N ASP A 140 -9.84 10.76 -20.86
CA ASP A 140 -8.55 11.45 -20.68
C ASP A 140 -8.06 11.40 -19.23
N GLU A 141 -8.97 11.53 -18.26
CA GLU A 141 -8.67 11.44 -16.83
C GLU A 141 -8.12 10.06 -16.44
N HIS A 142 -8.78 8.98 -16.87
CA HIS A 142 -8.32 7.63 -16.59
C HIS A 142 -7.03 7.29 -17.36
N ARG A 143 -6.90 7.75 -18.60
CA ARG A 143 -5.67 7.57 -19.38
C ARG A 143 -4.50 8.23 -18.66
N ALA A 144 -4.66 9.46 -18.18
CA ALA A 144 -3.61 10.17 -17.44
C ALA A 144 -3.20 9.44 -16.15
N LEU A 145 -4.16 8.83 -15.44
CA LEU A 145 -3.89 8.02 -14.26
C LEU A 145 -3.11 6.73 -14.60
N LEU A 146 -3.50 6.04 -15.68
CA LEU A 146 -2.90 4.76 -16.08
C LEU A 146 -1.49 4.93 -16.67
N THR A 147 -1.27 5.98 -17.46
CA THR A 147 -0.03 6.17 -18.23
C THR A 147 0.98 7.08 -17.54
N GLY A 148 0.52 7.93 -16.60
CA GLY A 148 1.33 9.00 -16.04
C GLY A 148 1.84 9.98 -17.12
N GLU A 149 1.08 10.20 -18.21
CA GLU A 149 1.50 11.02 -19.35
C GLU A 149 1.89 12.46 -18.98
N SER A 150 1.42 12.95 -17.83
CA SER A 150 1.80 14.28 -17.32
C SER A 150 3.27 14.40 -16.93
N LYS A 151 3.98 13.31 -16.64
CA LYS A 151 5.41 13.30 -16.24
C LYS A 151 5.75 14.40 -15.22
N PHE A 152 6.61 15.35 -15.56
CA PHE A 152 7.01 16.46 -14.69
C PHE A 152 6.02 17.64 -14.66
N ASN A 153 4.98 17.62 -15.50
CA ASN A 153 3.97 18.67 -15.57
C ASN A 153 2.85 18.48 -14.53
N TRP A 154 2.90 17.43 -13.70
CA TRP A 154 1.90 17.21 -12.66
C TRP A 154 1.93 18.33 -11.61
N PRO A 155 0.81 19.05 -11.39
CA PRO A 155 0.76 20.14 -10.44
C PRO A 155 0.76 19.57 -9.01
N ARG A 156 1.86 19.80 -8.30
CA ARG A 156 1.97 19.42 -6.88
C ARG A 156 0.99 20.26 -6.06
N LYS A 157 -0.05 19.63 -5.51
CA LYS A 157 -0.96 20.27 -4.55
C LYS A 157 -0.23 20.41 -3.22
N ARG A 158 -0.03 21.66 -2.77
CA ARG A 158 0.59 21.97 -1.47
C ARG A 158 -0.51 22.39 -0.52
N ARG A 159 -0.80 21.54 0.46
CA ARG A 159 -1.72 21.86 1.55
C ARG A 159 -0.90 22.27 2.76
N ASP A 160 -1.35 23.29 3.48
CA ASP A 160 -0.86 23.61 4.82
C ASP A 160 -1.65 22.86 5.89
N LEU A 161 -0.95 22.25 6.85
CA LEU A 161 -1.61 21.58 7.97
C LEU A 161 -2.50 22.55 8.76
N ALA A 162 -2.11 23.82 8.84
CA ALA A 162 -2.85 24.88 9.51
C ALA A 162 -4.12 25.35 8.76
N VAL A 163 -4.27 25.00 7.48
CA VAL A 163 -5.44 25.36 6.67
C VAL A 163 -6.45 24.21 6.72
N ALA A 164 -7.71 24.54 7.04
CA ALA A 164 -8.80 23.56 7.05
C ALA A 164 -8.96 22.91 5.68
N MET A 165 -9.25 21.60 5.64
CA MET A 165 -9.57 20.93 4.39
C MET A 165 -10.81 21.56 3.75
N GLU A 166 -10.70 22.02 2.52
CA GLU A 166 -11.86 22.27 1.67
C GLU A 166 -12.53 20.91 1.41
N THR A 167 -13.80 20.79 1.80
CA THR A 167 -14.63 19.65 1.43
C THR A 167 -14.95 19.76 -0.06
N VAL A 168 -14.51 18.76 -0.83
CA VAL A 168 -14.91 18.57 -2.23
C VAL A 168 -16.32 17.99 -2.27
#